data_AF-A0A371D8H0-F1
#
_entry.id   AF-A0A371D8H0-F1
#
_cell.length_a   1.000
_cell.length_b   1.000
_cell.length_c   1.000
_cell.angle_alpha   90.00
_cell.angle_beta   90.00
_cell.angle_gamma   90.00
#
_symmetry.space_group_name_H-M   'P 1'
#
loop_
_entity.id
_entity.type
_entity.pdbx_description
1 polymer ?
#
loop_
_entity_poly.entity_id
_entity_poly.type
_entity_poly.pdbx_seq_one_letter_code
_entity_poly.pdbx_strand_id
1 'polypeptide(L)'
;MILMPVDVKARHGLRLPVELLDMILKDMETETQKACSLVCRVWLDVSRRHLFESTVFRTTTSFDAFLKFLTAHPHISVLIRDLYLFGPTAGVPKNIPSLSPLTLIDIATLMPNVSYITLETVRIVNVPNTDDTKARLASLSGPTRLTEFNLTDCAVGHEVEHSPVAIVHLFHLLEAEVMKIELTCGWAPFPVTSADTDLPLIVVPWRVRHQGICLKNILDTRPTHLSALSQILVPGSLRLLHLSFTEWAHFDEMSRFLRHFGESITEFTITFGYALHNYCYRDHRPSDEEWTSYGFSHLRKLSKLRFDIWSPLSCDYEFESRGWVCTTGLPKFLACFPRDLPLDDGVDIDVSYVGQLGYRGIIMPRPEIEEALLRFENLKLVGLCSKYDYDIAGMIGARAFPKLRNAKKLVCRKIEDDYECCP
;
A
#
# COMPACT_ATOMS: atom_id res chain seq x y z
N MET A 1 28.66 55.05 29.88
CA MET A 1 29.42 55.26 28.64
C MET A 1 28.64 54.58 27.52
N ILE A 2 28.05 55.42 26.66
CA ILE A 2 27.38 55.14 25.39
C ILE A 2 26.15 54.19 25.44
N LEU A 3 25.03 54.78 25.83
CA LEU A 3 23.74 54.50 25.19
C LEU A 3 23.88 54.89 23.71
N MET A 4 23.85 53.92 22.80
CA MET A 4 23.54 54.21 21.41
C MET A 4 22.04 53.98 21.21
N PRO A 5 21.27 55.02 20.85
CA PRO A 5 19.96 54.80 20.26
C PRO A 5 20.21 54.24 18.86
N VAL A 6 19.94 52.96 18.65
CA VAL A 6 19.78 52.45 17.29
C VAL A 6 18.45 52.99 16.81
N ASP A 7 18.51 54.21 16.25
CA ASP A 7 17.45 54.79 15.44
C ASP A 7 17.35 53.95 14.15
N VAL A 8 16.68 52.79 14.24
CA VAL A 8 16.27 52.01 13.07
C VAL A 8 15.11 52.77 12.45
N LYS A 9 15.44 53.86 11.74
CA LYS A 9 14.57 54.41 10.71
C LYS A 9 14.26 53.27 9.75
N ALA A 10 13.02 52.81 9.83
CA ALA A 10 12.41 51.82 8.98
C ALA A 10 12.78 52.08 7.51
N ARG A 11 13.77 51.34 7.00
CA ARG A 11 14.00 51.21 5.57
C ARG A 11 12.76 50.55 5.00
N HIS A 12 11.94 51.37 4.36
CA HIS A 12 10.86 50.88 3.52
C HIS A 12 11.47 49.99 2.45
N GLY A 13 11.04 48.73 2.40
CA GLY A 13 10.77 48.10 1.11
C GLY A 13 11.78 47.09 0.56
N LEU A 14 12.28 46.17 1.38
CA LEU A 14 12.43 44.79 0.90
C LEU A 14 11.57 43.91 1.80
N ARG A 15 10.25 44.08 1.68
CA ARG A 15 9.34 43.03 2.15
C ARG A 15 9.60 41.86 1.22
N LEU A 16 10.26 40.84 1.76
CA LEU A 16 10.38 39.57 1.07
C LEU A 16 8.96 39.13 0.65
N PRO A 17 8.70 38.91 -0.64
CA PRO A 17 7.43 38.35 -1.10
C PRO A 17 7.09 37.10 -0.29
N VAL A 18 5.81 36.93 0.04
CA VAL A 18 5.37 35.81 0.89
C VAL A 18 5.70 34.46 0.24
N GLU A 19 5.74 34.43 -1.08
CA GLU A 19 6.13 33.29 -1.91
C GLU A 19 7.60 32.91 -1.69
N LEU A 20 8.50 33.89 -1.55
CA LEU A 20 9.90 33.61 -1.23
C LEU A 20 10.08 33.14 0.21
N LEU A 21 9.27 33.65 1.14
CA LEU A 21 9.27 33.17 2.52
C LEU A 21 8.77 31.72 2.62
N ASP A 22 7.73 31.39 1.85
CA ASP A 22 7.18 30.03 1.73
C ASP A 22 8.23 29.06 1.16
N MET A 23 8.91 29.44 0.08
CA MET A 23 10.01 28.65 -0.49
C MET A 23 11.15 28.43 0.52
N ILE A 24 11.54 29.45 1.27
CA ILE A 24 12.60 29.33 2.29
C ILE A 24 12.18 28.37 3.40
N LEU A 25 10.95 28.49 3.90
CA LEU A 25 10.46 27.65 5.01
C LEU A 25 10.21 26.21 4.61
N LYS A 26 9.85 25.96 3.35
CA LYS A 26 9.63 24.61 2.81
C LYS A 26 10.85 23.70 2.97
N ASP A 27 12.05 24.24 2.79
CA ASP A 27 13.31 23.47 2.84
C ASP A 27 13.95 23.47 4.25
N MET A 28 13.29 24.05 5.25
CA MET A 28 13.81 24.13 6.62
C MET A 28 13.33 22.97 7.50
N GLU A 29 14.16 22.59 8.47
CA GLU A 29 13.78 21.65 9.52
C GLU A 29 12.60 22.18 10.37
N THR A 30 11.75 21.29 10.87
CA THR A 30 10.56 21.62 11.66
C THR A 30 10.87 22.49 12.88
N GLU A 31 11.99 22.27 13.57
CA GLU A 31 12.40 23.10 14.72
C GLU A 31 12.73 24.53 14.29
N THR A 32 13.31 24.71 13.11
CA THR A 32 13.56 26.03 12.53
C THR A 32 12.25 26.72 12.17
N GLN A 33 11.29 26.00 11.57
CA GLN A 33 9.95 26.53 11.28
C GLN A 33 9.21 26.97 12.57
N LYS A 34 9.34 26.22 13.67
CA LYS A 34 8.80 26.62 14.99
C LYS A 34 9.41 27.93 15.47
N ALA A 35 10.74 28.06 15.41
CA ALA A 35 11.41 29.31 15.78
C ALA A 35 10.97 30.48 14.90
N CYS A 36 10.84 30.26 13.59
CA CYS A 36 10.35 31.23 12.61
C CYS A 36 8.95 31.74 12.95
N SER A 37 8.08 30.86 13.46
CA SER A 37 6.72 31.24 13.88
C SER A 37 6.68 32.31 14.98
N LEU A 38 7.76 32.46 15.75
CA LEU A 38 7.86 33.43 16.86
C LEU A 38 8.46 34.78 16.45
N VAL A 39 8.95 34.93 15.21
CA VAL A 39 9.67 36.13 14.75
C VAL A 39 8.73 37.32 14.57
N CYS A 40 7.69 37.16 13.77
CA CYS A 40 6.67 38.19 13.52
C CYS A 40 5.39 37.57 12.95
N ARG A 41 4.30 38.36 12.82
CA ARG A 41 3.00 37.86 12.33
C ARG A 41 3.05 37.23 10.94
N VAL A 42 3.79 37.82 9.99
CA VAL A 42 3.91 37.27 8.64
C VAL A 42 4.61 35.91 8.67
N TRP A 43 5.67 35.79 9.48
CA TRP A 43 6.38 34.53 9.64
C TRP A 43 5.55 33.50 10.39
N LEU A 44 4.74 33.91 11.36
CA LEU A 44 3.77 33.06 12.05
C LEU A 44 2.79 32.42 11.06
N ASP A 45 2.17 33.21 10.18
CA ASP A 45 1.16 32.72 9.26
C ASP A 45 1.74 31.75 8.22
N VAL A 46 2.93 32.03 7.67
CA VAL A 46 3.59 31.13 6.71
C VAL A 46 4.12 29.89 7.42
N SER A 47 4.80 30.03 8.56
CA SER A 47 5.35 28.89 9.30
C SER A 47 4.25 27.94 9.77
N ARG A 48 3.09 28.46 10.21
CA ARG A 48 1.95 27.62 10.60
C ARG A 48 1.47 26.73 9.48
N ARG A 49 1.46 27.20 8.22
CA ARG A 49 1.07 26.35 7.08
C ARG A 49 1.97 25.12 7.00
N HIS A 50 3.29 25.30 7.02
CA HIS A 50 4.24 24.19 6.96
C HIS A 50 4.25 23.32 8.22
N LEU A 51 4.09 23.92 9.41
CA LEU A 51 4.06 23.19 10.68
C LEU A 51 2.86 22.27 10.85
N PHE A 52 1.73 22.61 10.23
CA PHE A 52 0.48 21.85 10.34
C PHE A 52 0.09 21.08 9.06
N GLU A 53 0.79 21.30 7.94
CA GLU A 53 0.56 20.60 6.67
C GLU A 53 0.56 19.08 6.88
N SER A 54 1.56 18.57 7.60
CA SER A 54 1.64 17.18 8.06
C SER A 54 1.44 17.12 9.57
N THR A 55 0.37 16.46 10.01
CA THR A 55 0.02 16.33 11.42
C THR A 55 0.08 14.86 11.83
N VAL A 56 0.89 14.57 12.85
CA VAL A 56 0.98 13.24 13.45
C VAL A 56 0.36 13.22 14.82
N PHE A 57 -0.62 12.36 15.04
CA PHE A 57 -1.29 12.13 16.31
C PHE A 57 -1.05 10.70 16.79
N ARG A 58 -0.43 10.56 17.97
CA ARG A 58 -0.15 9.27 18.61
C ARG A 58 -1.04 9.07 19.84
N THR A 59 -1.64 7.90 19.96
CA THR A 59 -2.50 7.55 21.11
C THR A 59 -2.44 6.06 21.44
N THR A 60 -2.71 5.72 22.69
CA THR A 60 -2.81 4.33 23.18
C THR A 60 -4.24 3.99 23.63
N THR A 61 -5.21 4.88 23.41
CA THR A 61 -6.58 4.71 23.93
C THR A 61 -7.63 5.03 22.89
N SER A 62 -7.82 6.31 22.57
CA SER A 62 -8.79 6.79 21.59
C SER A 62 -8.32 8.05 20.88
N PHE A 63 -9.04 8.41 19.81
CA PHE A 63 -8.83 9.62 19.02
C PHE A 63 -9.73 10.79 19.45
N ASP A 64 -10.46 10.66 20.56
CA ASP A 64 -11.43 11.69 21.00
C ASP A 64 -10.76 13.03 21.35
N ALA A 65 -9.56 12.98 21.92
CA ALA A 65 -8.78 14.18 22.23
C ALA A 65 -8.41 14.94 20.94
N PHE A 66 -8.09 14.22 19.87
CA PHE A 66 -7.80 14.81 18.57
C PHE A 66 -9.04 15.43 17.93
N LEU A 67 -10.18 14.72 17.97
CA LEU A 67 -11.47 15.27 17.52
C LEU A 67 -11.84 16.57 18.26
N LYS A 68 -11.69 16.60 19.59
CA LYS A 68 -11.90 17.81 20.39
C LYS A 68 -10.95 18.93 19.99
N PHE A 69 -9.69 18.62 19.73
CA PHE A 69 -8.70 19.58 19.27
C PHE A 69 -9.10 20.21 17.92
N LEU A 70 -9.46 19.38 16.92
CA LEU A 70 -9.87 19.85 15.59
C LEU A 70 -11.15 20.70 15.66
N THR A 71 -12.08 20.33 16.54
CA THR A 71 -13.32 21.09 16.76
C THR A 71 -13.05 22.45 17.41
N ALA A 72 -12.12 22.50 18.37
CA ALA A 72 -11.75 23.72 19.08
C ALA A 72 -10.88 24.67 18.24
N HIS A 73 -10.15 24.15 17.24
CA HIS A 73 -9.21 24.93 16.42
C HIS A 73 -9.46 24.78 14.90
N PRO A 74 -10.63 25.18 14.37
CA PRO A 74 -10.94 25.04 12.93
C PRO A 74 -9.90 25.69 12.00
N HIS A 75 -9.28 26.78 12.44
CA HIS A 75 -8.24 27.49 11.69
C HIS A 75 -6.92 26.71 11.55
N ILE A 76 -6.69 25.69 12.38
CA ILE A 76 -5.59 24.73 12.24
C ILE A 76 -6.02 23.60 11.32
N SER A 77 -7.24 23.08 11.51
CA SER A 77 -7.76 21.93 10.75
C SER A 77 -7.76 22.15 9.24
N VAL A 78 -7.98 23.39 8.77
CA VAL A 78 -7.89 23.76 7.35
C VAL A 78 -6.47 23.75 6.78
N LEU A 79 -5.44 23.71 7.62
CA LEU A 79 -4.03 23.67 7.20
C LEU A 79 -3.53 22.24 7.00
N ILE A 80 -4.22 21.24 7.58
CA ILE A 80 -3.81 19.85 7.55
C ILE A 80 -4.12 19.24 6.19
N ARG A 81 -3.09 18.68 5.55
CA ARG A 81 -3.16 17.94 4.28
C ARG A 81 -2.84 16.47 4.45
N ASP A 82 -1.85 16.19 5.30
CA ASP A 82 -1.39 14.85 5.60
C ASP A 82 -1.67 14.53 7.06
N LEU A 83 -2.45 13.49 7.28
CA LEU A 83 -2.80 13.01 8.61
C LEU A 83 -2.18 11.65 8.88
N TYR A 84 -1.48 11.55 10.00
CA TYR A 84 -0.89 10.31 10.47
C TYR A 84 -1.47 9.98 11.85
N LEU A 85 -2.30 8.95 11.92
CA LEU A 85 -2.92 8.49 13.17
C LEU A 85 -2.26 7.18 13.60
N PHE A 86 -1.45 7.27 14.65
CA PHE A 86 -0.58 6.17 15.06
C PHE A 86 -0.95 5.64 16.44
N GLY A 87 -0.90 4.32 16.55
CA GLY A 87 -0.98 3.61 17.82
C GLY A 87 0.34 3.62 18.60
N PRO A 88 0.45 2.77 19.63
CA PRO A 88 1.70 2.57 20.36
C PRO A 88 2.78 1.94 19.46
N THR A 89 4.02 2.40 19.61
CA THR A 89 5.18 1.78 18.94
C THR A 89 5.39 0.33 19.39
N ALA A 90 5.90 -0.50 18.48
CA ALA A 90 6.20 -1.91 18.72
C ALA A 90 6.96 -2.15 20.04
N GLY A 91 6.56 -3.20 20.78
CA GLY A 91 7.19 -3.60 22.05
C GLY A 91 6.48 -3.12 23.33
N VAL A 92 5.41 -2.32 23.22
CA VAL A 92 4.56 -1.94 24.37
C VAL A 92 3.21 -2.66 24.30
N PRO A 93 3.05 -3.81 24.98
CA PRO A 93 1.75 -4.47 25.05
C PRO A 93 0.88 -3.73 26.06
N LYS A 94 -0.01 -2.86 25.57
CA LYS A 94 -1.31 -2.51 26.20
C LYS A 94 -2.07 -1.51 25.33
N ASN A 95 -3.28 -1.90 24.95
CA ASN A 95 -4.34 -1.10 24.32
C ASN A 95 -3.98 -0.48 22.96
N ILE A 96 -4.34 -1.19 21.89
CA ILE A 96 -4.34 -0.62 20.53
C ILE A 96 -5.58 0.25 20.36
N PRO A 97 -5.44 1.52 19.93
CA PRO A 97 -6.59 2.38 19.71
C PRO A 97 -7.48 1.79 18.62
N SER A 98 -8.79 1.87 18.85
CA SER A 98 -9.79 1.41 17.90
C SER A 98 -10.43 2.60 17.21
N LEU A 99 -10.63 2.49 15.90
CA LEU A 99 -11.24 3.53 15.07
C LEU A 99 -12.32 2.90 14.20
N SER A 100 -13.52 3.50 14.19
CA SER A 100 -14.57 3.10 13.24
C SER A 100 -14.43 3.89 11.93
N PRO A 101 -14.83 3.33 10.78
CA PRO A 101 -14.87 4.07 9.52
C PRO A 101 -15.63 5.39 9.62
N LEU A 102 -16.74 5.43 10.36
CA LEU A 102 -17.53 6.66 10.50
C LEU A 102 -16.78 7.75 11.29
N THR A 103 -16.09 7.36 12.36
CA THR A 103 -15.23 8.28 13.13
C THR A 103 -14.11 8.85 12.26
N LEU A 104 -13.54 8.04 11.36
CA LEU A 104 -12.54 8.51 10.41
C LEU A 104 -13.12 9.56 9.44
N ILE A 105 -14.34 9.36 8.95
CA ILE A 105 -15.05 10.34 8.13
C ILE A 105 -15.32 11.63 8.92
N ASP A 106 -15.74 11.52 10.18
CA ASP A 106 -15.94 12.71 11.02
C ASP A 106 -14.63 13.49 11.20
N ILE A 107 -13.50 12.80 11.44
CA ILE A 107 -12.17 13.42 11.46
C ILE A 107 -11.88 14.14 10.12
N ALA A 108 -12.04 13.45 8.99
CA ALA A 108 -11.76 14.02 7.68
C ALA A 108 -12.67 15.21 7.34
N THR A 109 -13.94 15.20 7.77
CA THR A 109 -14.87 16.33 7.54
C THR A 109 -14.47 17.60 8.30
N LEU A 110 -13.71 17.47 9.39
CA LEU A 110 -13.15 18.62 10.11
C LEU A 110 -11.89 19.19 9.42
N MET A 111 -11.30 18.46 8.47
CA MET A 111 -10.08 18.83 7.76
C MET A 111 -10.34 18.86 6.25
N PRO A 112 -10.97 19.93 5.73
CA PRO A 112 -11.49 19.96 4.35
C PRO A 112 -10.40 19.87 3.26
N ASN A 113 -9.13 20.06 3.61
CA ASN A 113 -8.00 20.00 2.70
C ASN A 113 -7.16 18.71 2.87
N VAL A 114 -7.61 17.75 3.68
CA VAL A 114 -6.91 16.48 3.86
C VAL A 114 -6.92 15.69 2.55
N SER A 115 -5.75 15.26 2.11
CA SER A 115 -5.57 14.43 0.92
C SER A 115 -4.88 13.10 1.23
N TYR A 116 -4.12 13.03 2.32
CA TYR A 116 -3.41 11.83 2.75
C TYR A 116 -3.82 11.45 4.16
N ILE A 117 -4.18 10.18 4.36
CA ILE A 117 -4.44 9.62 5.68
C ILE A 117 -3.68 8.32 5.83
N THR A 118 -2.84 8.22 6.85
CA THR A 118 -2.13 6.99 7.23
C THR A 118 -2.53 6.58 8.64
N LEU A 119 -2.93 5.32 8.78
CA LEU A 119 -3.23 4.67 10.03
C LEU A 119 -2.17 3.58 10.28
N GLU A 120 -1.44 3.69 11.39
CA GLU A 120 -0.39 2.74 11.77
C GLU A 120 -0.68 2.20 13.16
N THR A 121 -0.70 0.88 13.34
CA THR A 121 -1.04 0.26 14.63
C THR A 121 -2.40 0.72 15.18
N VAL A 122 -3.41 0.81 14.31
CA VAL A 122 -4.79 1.20 14.66
C VAL A 122 -5.76 0.09 14.29
N ARG A 123 -6.55 -0.39 15.26
CA ARG A 123 -7.57 -1.40 14.98
C ARG A 123 -8.80 -0.77 14.33
N ILE A 124 -9.25 -1.33 13.21
CA ILE A 124 -10.49 -0.90 12.56
C ILE A 124 -11.65 -1.76 13.05
N VAL A 125 -12.64 -1.13 13.66
CA VAL A 125 -13.80 -1.79 14.27
C VAL A 125 -15.10 -1.41 13.57
N ASN A 126 -16.12 -2.25 13.73
CA ASN A 126 -17.43 -2.02 13.15
C ASN A 126 -18.04 -0.71 13.63
N VAL A 127 -18.80 -0.08 12.72
CA VAL A 127 -19.63 1.05 13.08
C VAL A 127 -20.83 0.51 13.89
N PRO A 128 -21.10 1.03 15.10
CA PRO A 128 -22.23 0.57 15.91
C PRO A 128 -23.55 0.68 15.15
N ASN A 129 -24.35 -0.38 15.12
CA ASN A 129 -25.65 -0.39 14.44
C ASN A 129 -26.74 0.28 15.28
N THR A 130 -26.64 1.60 15.44
CA THR A 130 -27.62 2.44 16.13
C THR A 130 -28.40 3.29 15.12
N ASP A 131 -29.56 3.79 15.51
CA ASP A 131 -30.34 4.67 14.63
C ASP A 131 -29.63 5.99 14.37
N ASP A 132 -28.83 6.49 15.33
CA ASP A 132 -27.97 7.66 15.15
C ASP A 132 -26.89 7.42 14.07
N THR A 133 -26.25 6.25 14.09
CA THR A 133 -25.29 5.86 13.05
C THR A 133 -25.95 5.82 11.67
N LYS A 134 -27.13 5.21 11.56
CA LYS A 134 -27.87 5.13 10.29
C LYS A 134 -28.23 6.53 9.79
N ALA A 135 -28.73 7.39 10.66
CA ALA A 135 -29.04 8.78 10.33
C ALA A 135 -27.79 9.54 9.88
N ARG A 136 -26.65 9.34 10.57
CA ARG A 136 -25.37 9.96 10.19
C ARG A 136 -24.89 9.48 8.82
N LEU A 137 -24.91 8.17 8.54
CA LEU A 137 -24.55 7.64 7.23
C LEU A 137 -25.47 8.15 6.12
N ALA A 138 -26.77 8.28 6.39
CA ALA A 138 -27.74 8.87 5.46
C ALA A 138 -27.53 10.38 5.23
N SER A 139 -26.93 11.09 6.19
CA SER A 139 -26.65 12.53 6.09
C SER A 139 -25.42 12.88 5.26
N LEU A 140 -24.56 11.91 4.97
CA LEU A 140 -23.35 12.12 4.20
C LEU A 140 -23.69 12.43 2.74
N SER A 141 -23.01 13.41 2.16
CA SER A 141 -23.22 13.84 0.77
C SER A 141 -22.57 12.94 -0.27
N GLY A 142 -21.70 12.02 0.16
CA GLY A 142 -20.90 11.16 -0.70
C GLY A 142 -19.65 10.64 0.01
N PRO A 143 -18.82 9.86 -0.70
CA PRO A 143 -17.54 9.40 -0.16
C PRO A 143 -16.59 10.58 0.07
N THR A 144 -15.77 10.48 1.11
CA THR A 144 -14.69 11.44 1.36
C THR A 144 -13.56 11.17 0.37
N ARG A 145 -13.14 12.21 -0.34
CA ARG A 145 -12.08 12.10 -1.35
C ARG A 145 -10.71 12.25 -0.74
N LEU A 146 -9.81 11.36 -1.13
CA LEU A 146 -8.41 11.38 -0.73
C LEU A 146 -7.54 11.15 -1.98
N THR A 147 -6.30 11.61 -1.92
CA THR A 147 -5.26 11.12 -2.84
C THR A 147 -4.84 9.73 -2.40
N GLU A 148 -4.54 9.56 -1.11
CA GLU A 148 -4.06 8.27 -0.59
C GLU A 148 -4.65 7.94 0.78
N PHE A 149 -4.98 6.67 0.96
CA PHE A 149 -5.33 6.10 2.25
C PHE A 149 -4.47 4.87 2.53
N ASN A 150 -3.78 4.89 3.67
CA ASN A 150 -2.89 3.82 4.11
C ASN A 150 -3.34 3.26 5.47
N LEU A 151 -3.47 1.94 5.55
CA LEU A 151 -3.67 1.20 6.78
C LEU A 151 -2.62 0.10 6.87
N THR A 152 -1.61 0.31 7.72
CA THR A 152 -0.40 -0.51 7.80
C THR A 152 -0.03 -0.88 9.23
N ASP A 153 0.85 -1.87 9.37
CA ASP A 153 1.58 -2.19 10.60
C ASP A 153 0.71 -2.25 11.88
N CYS A 154 -0.30 -3.11 11.88
CA CYS A 154 -1.01 -3.47 13.11
C CYS A 154 -0.28 -4.54 13.93
N ALA A 155 1.04 -4.67 13.77
CA ALA A 155 1.85 -5.83 14.18
C ALA A 155 2.07 -5.99 15.69
N VAL A 156 1.40 -5.23 16.55
CA VAL A 156 1.60 -5.34 18.00
C VAL A 156 0.68 -6.41 18.58
N GLY A 157 1.03 -7.66 18.31
CA GLY A 157 0.49 -8.86 18.97
C GLY A 157 -0.47 -9.69 18.12
N HIS A 158 -0.46 -11.00 18.34
CA HIS A 158 -1.30 -11.99 17.66
C HIS A 158 -2.83 -11.81 17.88
N GLU A 159 -3.29 -10.73 18.50
CA GLU A 159 -4.67 -10.60 18.98
C GLU A 159 -5.46 -9.44 18.34
N VAL A 160 -4.85 -8.65 17.44
CA VAL A 160 -5.49 -7.47 16.87
C VAL A 160 -5.79 -7.65 15.39
N GLU A 161 -7.08 -7.79 15.11
CA GLU A 161 -7.60 -7.97 13.77
C GLU A 161 -8.59 -6.85 13.42
N HIS A 162 -8.56 -6.39 12.17
CA HIS A 162 -9.59 -5.52 11.61
C HIS A 162 -10.88 -6.31 11.41
N SER A 163 -12.05 -5.69 11.64
CA SER A 163 -13.30 -6.32 11.23
C SER A 163 -13.47 -6.24 9.70
N PRO A 164 -13.77 -7.35 9.01
CA PRO A 164 -13.98 -7.35 7.56
C PRO A 164 -15.10 -6.41 7.12
N VAL A 165 -16.19 -6.31 7.89
CA VAL A 165 -17.31 -5.41 7.60
C VAL A 165 -16.85 -3.94 7.64
N ALA A 166 -16.02 -3.59 8.60
CA ALA A 166 -15.47 -2.25 8.71
C ALA A 166 -14.52 -1.90 7.55
N ILE A 167 -13.72 -2.85 7.06
CA ILE A 167 -12.89 -2.67 5.86
C ILE A 167 -13.77 -2.44 4.62
N VAL A 168 -14.85 -3.21 4.46
CA VAL A 168 -15.84 -2.96 3.38
C VAL A 168 -16.44 -1.56 3.49
N HIS A 169 -16.73 -1.07 4.70
CA HIS A 169 -17.22 0.29 4.90
C HIS A 169 -16.17 1.35 4.53
N LEU A 170 -14.87 1.12 4.78
CA LEU A 170 -13.83 2.05 4.31
C LEU A 170 -13.87 2.21 2.79
N PHE A 171 -14.02 1.11 2.04
CA PHE A 171 -14.17 1.17 0.58
C PHE A 171 -15.43 1.91 0.10
N HIS A 172 -16.51 1.94 0.89
CA HIS A 172 -17.71 2.71 0.52
C HIS A 172 -17.59 4.19 0.87
N LEU A 173 -16.98 4.49 2.02
CA LEU A 173 -16.98 5.83 2.60
C LEU A 173 -15.81 6.69 2.11
N LEU A 174 -14.76 6.07 1.56
CA LEU A 174 -13.61 6.75 0.99
C LEU A 174 -13.57 6.58 -0.53
N GLU A 175 -13.19 7.64 -1.23
CA GLU A 175 -12.81 7.61 -2.65
C GLU A 175 -11.36 8.11 -2.74
N ALA A 176 -10.42 7.18 -2.72
CA ALA A 176 -8.99 7.46 -2.79
C ALA A 176 -8.42 7.17 -4.19
N GLU A 177 -7.45 7.97 -4.67
CA GLU A 177 -6.70 7.59 -5.87
C GLU A 177 -5.95 6.27 -5.64
N VAL A 178 -5.28 6.13 -4.49
CA VAL A 178 -4.65 4.88 -4.06
C VAL A 178 -5.10 4.50 -2.64
N MET A 179 -5.51 3.25 -2.47
CA MET A 179 -5.90 2.69 -1.17
C MET A 179 -5.02 1.49 -0.83
N LYS A 180 -4.22 1.59 0.23
CA LYS A 180 -3.33 0.52 0.71
C LYS A 180 -3.82 0.01 2.06
N ILE A 181 -4.12 -1.28 2.14
CA ILE A 181 -4.65 -1.93 3.33
C ILE A 181 -3.90 -3.23 3.58
N GLU A 182 -3.30 -3.36 4.75
CA GLU A 182 -2.78 -4.62 5.29
C GLU A 182 -3.86 -5.27 6.15
N LEU A 183 -4.38 -6.44 5.73
CA LEU A 183 -5.58 -7.03 6.36
C LEU A 183 -5.28 -7.77 7.67
N THR A 184 -4.05 -8.26 7.85
CA THR A 184 -3.71 -9.12 8.98
C THR A 184 -2.30 -8.83 9.51
N CYS A 185 -2.12 -9.18 10.78
CA CYS A 185 -0.87 -9.02 11.52
C CYS A 185 -0.52 -10.35 12.19
N GLY A 186 0.17 -11.21 11.44
CA GLY A 186 0.80 -12.42 11.96
C GLY A 186 0.28 -13.74 11.38
N TRP A 187 1.02 -14.80 11.71
CA TRP A 187 0.95 -16.15 11.12
C TRP A 187 -0.11 -17.07 11.74
N ALA A 188 -0.93 -16.58 12.67
CA ALA A 188 -1.84 -17.43 13.45
C ALA A 188 -3.28 -17.32 12.91
N PRO A 189 -3.91 -18.44 12.50
CA PRO A 189 -5.32 -18.45 12.13
C PRO A 189 -6.17 -18.36 13.39
N PHE A 190 -6.80 -17.21 13.64
CA PHE A 190 -7.89 -17.13 14.60
C PHE A 190 -9.23 -17.37 13.90
N PRO A 191 -10.16 -18.11 14.54
CA PRO A 191 -11.49 -18.28 14.01
C PRO A 191 -12.21 -16.93 13.97
N VAL A 192 -12.85 -16.63 12.85
CA VAL A 192 -13.76 -15.50 12.66
C VAL A 192 -14.74 -15.46 13.83
N THR A 193 -14.76 -14.35 14.58
CA THR A 193 -15.70 -14.21 15.69
C THR A 193 -17.13 -14.08 15.14
N SER A 194 -18.14 -14.56 15.86
CA SER A 194 -19.54 -14.54 15.41
C SER A 194 -20.10 -13.14 15.12
N ALA A 195 -19.41 -12.07 15.54
CA ALA A 195 -19.75 -10.68 15.23
C ALA A 195 -19.37 -10.25 13.79
N ASP A 196 -18.56 -11.05 13.08
CA ASP A 196 -18.16 -10.80 11.69
C ASP A 196 -19.12 -11.42 10.66
N THR A 197 -20.11 -12.21 11.09
CA THR A 197 -21.15 -12.83 10.25
C THR A 197 -22.45 -12.03 10.20
N ASP A 198 -22.57 -10.94 10.96
CA ASP A 198 -23.70 -10.03 10.84
C ASP A 198 -23.60 -9.31 9.49
N LEU A 199 -24.50 -9.67 8.56
CA LEU A 199 -24.67 -9.03 7.26
C LEU A 199 -24.63 -7.50 7.40
N PRO A 200 -24.01 -6.77 6.45
CA PRO A 200 -23.94 -5.32 6.52
C PRO A 200 -25.36 -4.75 6.44
N LEU A 201 -25.90 -4.31 7.58
CA LEU A 201 -27.25 -3.74 7.69
C LEU A 201 -27.37 -2.34 7.08
N ILE A 202 -26.27 -1.76 6.58
CA ILE A 202 -26.26 -0.42 5.97
C ILE A 202 -25.55 -0.47 4.62
N VAL A 203 -26.33 -0.63 3.56
CA VAL A 203 -25.85 -0.51 2.19
C VAL A 203 -25.70 0.98 1.88
N VAL A 204 -24.46 1.47 1.89
CA VAL A 204 -24.15 2.78 1.34
C VAL A 204 -24.28 2.66 -0.19
N PRO A 205 -25.15 3.44 -0.85
CA PRO A 205 -25.49 3.21 -2.25
C PRO A 205 -24.43 3.72 -3.24
N TRP A 206 -23.37 4.38 -2.74
CA TRP A 206 -22.40 5.03 -3.61
C TRP A 206 -21.47 4.03 -4.25
N ARG A 207 -21.17 4.29 -5.52
CA ARG A 207 -20.05 3.68 -6.20
C ARG A 207 -18.86 4.62 -6.15
N VAL A 208 -17.69 4.07 -5.90
CA VAL A 208 -16.44 4.83 -5.72
C VAL A 208 -15.48 4.59 -6.88
N ARG A 209 -14.60 5.56 -7.13
CA ARG A 209 -13.63 5.54 -8.22
C ARG A 209 -12.20 5.38 -7.71
N HIS A 210 -11.92 4.32 -6.97
CA HIS A 210 -10.54 3.97 -6.63
C HIS A 210 -9.73 3.69 -7.89
N GLN A 211 -8.58 4.38 -8.05
CA GLN A 211 -7.69 4.14 -9.18
C GLN A 211 -6.67 3.03 -8.87
N GLY A 212 -6.26 2.90 -7.61
CA GLY A 212 -5.32 1.90 -7.13
C GLY A 212 -5.80 1.25 -5.84
N ILE A 213 -5.73 -0.09 -5.79
CA ILE A 213 -6.01 -0.87 -4.58
C ILE A 213 -4.83 -1.80 -4.30
N CYS A 214 -4.33 -1.74 -3.08
CA CYS A 214 -3.29 -2.61 -2.55
C CYS A 214 -3.83 -3.35 -1.32
N LEU A 215 -4.05 -4.65 -1.44
CA LEU A 215 -4.45 -5.53 -0.34
C LEU A 215 -3.30 -6.48 0.00
N LYS A 216 -2.75 -6.33 1.20
CA LYS A 216 -1.66 -7.19 1.68
C LYS A 216 -2.12 -8.17 2.77
N ASN A 217 -1.36 -9.25 2.93
CA ASN A 217 -1.53 -10.28 3.96
C ASN A 217 -2.92 -10.93 3.97
N ILE A 218 -3.38 -11.38 2.80
CA ILE A 218 -4.66 -12.09 2.64
C ILE A 218 -4.51 -13.56 3.10
N LEU A 219 -5.16 -13.93 4.23
CA LEU A 219 -5.13 -15.27 4.87
C LEU A 219 -6.39 -16.11 4.55
N ASP A 220 -6.27 -17.45 4.53
CA ASP A 220 -7.32 -18.44 4.18
C ASP A 220 -8.58 -18.38 5.05
N THR A 221 -8.46 -18.04 6.35
CA THR A 221 -9.59 -18.09 7.29
C THR A 221 -10.66 -17.02 7.06
N ARG A 222 -10.51 -16.15 6.06
CA ARG A 222 -11.35 -14.95 5.91
C ARG A 222 -11.79 -14.71 4.47
N PRO A 223 -13.03 -14.25 4.25
CA PRO A 223 -13.46 -13.81 2.93
C PRO A 223 -12.56 -12.67 2.47
N THR A 224 -12.11 -12.70 1.22
CA THR A 224 -11.44 -11.52 0.69
C THR A 224 -12.48 -10.42 0.45
N HIS A 225 -12.00 -9.19 0.32
CA HIS A 225 -12.87 -8.05 0.09
C HIS A 225 -13.17 -7.86 -1.41
N LEU A 226 -12.69 -8.78 -2.27
CA LEU A 226 -12.74 -8.63 -3.73
C LEU A 226 -14.17 -8.74 -4.28
N SER A 227 -14.99 -9.65 -3.75
CA SER A 227 -16.40 -9.78 -4.12
C SER A 227 -17.19 -8.54 -3.73
N ALA A 228 -16.97 -8.00 -2.53
CA ALA A 228 -17.57 -6.74 -2.09
C ALA A 228 -17.12 -5.59 -2.99
N LEU A 229 -15.82 -5.44 -3.24
CA LEU A 229 -15.26 -4.43 -4.14
C LEU A 229 -15.88 -4.47 -5.53
N SER A 230 -16.25 -5.66 -6.04
CA SER A 230 -16.91 -5.78 -7.34
C SER A 230 -18.27 -5.09 -7.42
N GLN A 231 -18.93 -4.88 -6.27
CA GLN A 231 -20.22 -4.20 -6.17
C GLN A 231 -20.06 -2.69 -5.95
N ILE A 232 -18.94 -2.28 -5.33
CA ILE A 232 -18.65 -0.91 -4.90
C ILE A 232 -17.99 -0.09 -6.01
N LEU A 233 -17.04 -0.69 -6.74
CA LEU A 233 -16.23 0.04 -7.70
C LEU A 233 -17.05 0.41 -8.94
N VAL A 234 -16.88 1.65 -9.41
CA VAL A 234 -17.32 2.04 -10.75
C VAL A 234 -16.53 1.22 -11.78
N PRO A 235 -17.18 0.50 -12.71
CA PRO A 235 -16.46 -0.23 -13.76
C PRO A 235 -15.49 0.68 -14.53
N GLY A 236 -14.27 0.21 -14.74
CA GLY A 236 -13.23 0.95 -15.46
C GLY A 236 -12.45 1.98 -14.64
N SER A 237 -12.75 2.17 -13.34
CA SER A 237 -12.00 3.11 -12.49
C SER A 237 -10.63 2.58 -12.07
N LEU A 238 -10.54 1.27 -11.82
CA LEU A 238 -9.34 0.62 -11.27
C LEU A 238 -8.26 0.42 -12.34
N ARG A 239 -7.09 1.02 -12.12
CA ARG A 239 -5.90 0.96 -12.98
C ARG A 239 -4.75 0.19 -12.33
N LEU A 240 -4.59 0.31 -11.01
CA LEU A 240 -3.56 -0.37 -10.24
C LEU A 240 -4.19 -1.39 -9.30
N LEU A 241 -3.69 -2.63 -9.32
CA LEU A 241 -4.09 -3.66 -8.39
C LEU A 241 -2.86 -4.38 -7.83
N HIS A 242 -2.72 -4.36 -6.52
CA HIS A 242 -1.73 -5.14 -5.79
C HIS A 242 -2.41 -6.10 -4.82
N LEU A 243 -2.15 -7.40 -4.96
CA LEU A 243 -2.63 -8.45 -4.07
C LEU A 243 -1.46 -9.24 -3.49
N SER A 244 -1.39 -9.37 -2.17
CA SER A 244 -0.41 -10.26 -1.49
C SER A 244 -1.14 -11.38 -0.75
N PHE A 245 -1.00 -12.59 -1.27
CA PHE A 245 -1.60 -13.80 -0.74
C PHE A 245 -0.59 -14.62 0.06
N THR A 246 -1.00 -15.10 1.22
CA THR A 246 -0.23 -16.09 1.99
C THR A 246 -0.74 -17.52 1.77
N GLU A 247 -1.97 -17.67 1.24
CA GLU A 247 -2.63 -18.95 0.98
C GLU A 247 -3.35 -18.94 -0.37
N TRP A 248 -3.46 -20.12 -1.00
CA TRP A 248 -3.89 -20.27 -2.40
C TRP A 248 -5.42 -20.23 -2.61
N ALA A 249 -6.23 -20.37 -1.56
CA ALA A 249 -7.69 -20.54 -1.65
C ALA A 249 -8.43 -19.33 -2.27
N HIS A 250 -7.82 -18.15 -2.27
CA HIS A 250 -8.46 -16.89 -2.67
C HIS A 250 -8.45 -16.61 -4.19
N PHE A 251 -7.78 -17.47 -4.96
CA PHE A 251 -7.61 -17.25 -6.39
C PHE A 251 -8.92 -17.34 -7.20
N ASP A 252 -9.91 -18.09 -6.72
CA ASP A 252 -11.24 -18.14 -7.34
C ASP A 252 -11.99 -16.81 -7.22
N GLU A 253 -11.87 -16.14 -6.08
CA GLU A 253 -12.46 -14.83 -5.87
C GLU A 253 -11.76 -13.76 -6.69
N MET A 254 -10.42 -13.81 -6.74
CA MET A 254 -9.61 -12.99 -7.63
C MET A 254 -10.00 -13.19 -9.10
N SER A 255 -10.22 -14.43 -9.56
CA SER A 255 -10.67 -14.69 -10.93
C SER A 255 -11.97 -13.97 -11.27
N ARG A 256 -12.96 -14.07 -10.37
CA ARG A 256 -14.24 -13.37 -10.54
C ARG A 256 -14.02 -11.86 -10.59
N PHE A 257 -13.14 -11.32 -9.74
CA PHE A 257 -12.80 -9.90 -9.74
C PHE A 257 -12.13 -9.45 -11.05
N LEU A 258 -11.12 -10.19 -11.52
CA LEU A 258 -10.39 -9.89 -12.76
C LEU A 258 -11.29 -9.97 -14.00
N ARG A 259 -12.32 -10.81 -14.00
CA ARG A 259 -13.32 -10.84 -15.08
C ARG A 259 -14.06 -9.51 -15.23
N HIS A 260 -14.28 -8.77 -14.13
CA HIS A 260 -15.02 -7.51 -14.14
C HIS A 260 -14.12 -6.29 -14.38
N PHE A 261 -12.90 -6.29 -13.82
CA PHE A 261 -12.01 -5.11 -13.83
C PHE A 261 -10.72 -5.30 -14.63
N GLY A 262 -10.42 -6.53 -15.10
CA GLY A 262 -9.14 -6.84 -15.75
C GLY A 262 -8.82 -5.95 -16.95
N GLU A 263 -9.83 -5.52 -17.71
CA GLU A 263 -9.63 -4.67 -18.90
C GLU A 263 -9.25 -3.22 -18.60
N SER A 264 -9.41 -2.75 -17.35
CA SER A 264 -9.01 -1.40 -16.94
C SER A 264 -7.68 -1.36 -16.19
N ILE A 265 -7.22 -2.50 -15.68
CA ILE A 265 -5.96 -2.61 -14.94
C ILE A 265 -4.79 -2.48 -15.91
N THR A 266 -3.92 -1.50 -15.65
CA THR A 266 -2.67 -1.24 -16.38
C THR A 266 -1.45 -1.65 -15.57
N GLU A 267 -1.56 -1.67 -14.24
CA GLU A 267 -0.49 -2.10 -13.34
C GLU A 267 -0.99 -3.20 -12.41
N PHE A 268 -0.34 -4.37 -12.45
CA PHE A 268 -0.70 -5.52 -11.64
C PHE A 268 0.51 -6.02 -10.86
N THR A 269 0.39 -6.02 -9.54
CA THR A 269 1.37 -6.61 -8.63
C THR A 269 0.72 -7.78 -7.92
N ILE A 270 1.38 -8.94 -7.91
CA ILE A 270 0.90 -10.09 -7.16
C ILE A 270 2.05 -10.74 -6.39
N THR A 271 1.92 -10.76 -5.07
CA THR A 271 2.84 -11.49 -4.18
C THR A 271 2.16 -12.79 -3.78
N PHE A 272 2.63 -13.92 -4.30
CA PHE A 272 2.01 -15.24 -4.13
C PHE A 272 3.02 -16.38 -4.07
N GLY A 273 4.32 -16.13 -4.24
CA GLY A 273 5.34 -17.17 -4.30
C GLY A 273 5.29 -18.09 -3.08
N TYR A 274 5.09 -17.51 -1.89
CA TYR A 274 4.91 -18.27 -0.64
C TYR A 274 3.64 -19.15 -0.67
N ALA A 275 2.50 -18.58 -1.07
CA ALA A 275 1.23 -19.29 -1.17
C ALA A 275 1.31 -20.47 -2.14
N LEU A 276 1.92 -20.27 -3.31
CA LEU A 276 2.11 -21.32 -4.31
C LEU A 276 3.07 -22.41 -3.82
N HIS A 277 4.12 -22.03 -3.11
CA HIS A 277 5.05 -22.98 -2.51
C HIS A 277 4.34 -23.88 -1.50
N ASN A 278 3.55 -23.31 -0.59
CA ASN A 278 2.78 -24.07 0.39
C ASN A 278 1.73 -24.97 -0.25
N TYR A 279 1.04 -24.48 -1.28
CA TYR A 279 0.06 -25.27 -2.02
C TYR A 279 0.71 -26.52 -2.64
N CYS A 280 1.87 -26.34 -3.30
CA CYS A 280 2.67 -27.44 -3.82
C CYS A 280 3.21 -28.37 -2.74
N TYR A 281 3.61 -27.84 -1.58
CA TYR A 281 4.10 -28.62 -0.46
C TYR A 281 3.03 -29.55 0.12
N ARG A 282 1.76 -29.14 0.08
CA ARG A 282 0.62 -30.00 0.43
C ARG A 282 0.25 -30.99 -0.69
N ASP A 283 1.17 -31.30 -1.60
CA ASP A 283 1.01 -32.16 -2.79
C ASP A 283 -0.06 -31.72 -3.81
N HIS A 284 -0.51 -30.46 -3.74
CA HIS A 284 -1.45 -29.91 -4.72
C HIS A 284 -0.72 -29.06 -5.77
N ARG A 285 -0.89 -29.39 -7.04
CA ARG A 285 -0.32 -28.63 -8.16
C ARG A 285 -1.47 -28.20 -9.06
N PRO A 286 -1.65 -26.89 -9.35
CA PRO A 286 -2.73 -26.47 -10.20
C PRO A 286 -2.59 -27.10 -11.60
N SER A 287 -3.67 -27.73 -12.04
CA SER A 287 -3.89 -28.24 -13.39
C SER A 287 -3.93 -27.10 -14.41
N ASP A 288 -3.83 -27.44 -15.70
CA ASP A 288 -3.91 -26.42 -16.77
C ASP A 288 -5.29 -25.74 -16.82
N GLU A 289 -6.34 -26.47 -16.46
CA GLU A 289 -7.71 -25.95 -16.33
C GLU A 289 -7.81 -24.93 -15.18
N GLU A 290 -7.21 -25.22 -14.02
CA GLU A 290 -7.17 -24.28 -12.89
C GLU A 290 -6.35 -23.03 -13.20
N TRP A 291 -5.18 -23.17 -13.83
CA TRP A 291 -4.40 -21.99 -14.26
C TRP A 291 -5.19 -21.08 -15.20
N THR A 292 -5.98 -21.68 -16.09
CA THR A 292 -6.84 -20.94 -17.03
C THR A 292 -8.02 -20.28 -16.30
N SER A 293 -8.54 -20.92 -15.24
CA SER A 293 -9.67 -20.41 -14.48
C SER A 293 -9.33 -19.16 -13.66
N TYR A 294 -8.05 -18.90 -13.32
CA TYR A 294 -7.64 -17.73 -12.53
C TYR A 294 -7.80 -16.37 -13.24
N GLY A 295 -8.09 -16.35 -14.54
CA GLY A 295 -8.54 -15.13 -15.21
C GLY A 295 -7.47 -14.08 -15.52
N PHE A 296 -6.18 -14.40 -15.40
CA PHE A 296 -5.09 -13.47 -15.77
C PHE A 296 -5.14 -13.02 -17.25
N SER A 297 -5.79 -13.79 -18.11
CA SER A 297 -6.05 -13.43 -19.52
C SER A 297 -6.96 -12.20 -19.72
N HIS A 298 -7.64 -11.76 -18.66
CA HIS A 298 -8.44 -10.52 -18.68
C HIS A 298 -7.59 -9.24 -18.57
N LEU A 299 -6.34 -9.32 -18.13
CA LEU A 299 -5.41 -8.19 -17.93
C LEU A 299 -4.78 -7.71 -19.24
N ARG A 300 -5.59 -7.35 -20.25
CA ARG A 300 -5.13 -7.11 -21.63
C ARG A 300 -4.40 -5.79 -21.86
N LYS A 301 -4.55 -4.81 -20.96
CA LYS A 301 -3.94 -3.47 -21.08
C LYS A 301 -2.75 -3.27 -20.16
N LEU A 302 -2.15 -4.36 -19.68
CA LEU A 302 -1.08 -4.32 -18.70
C LEU A 302 0.18 -3.65 -19.27
N SER A 303 0.55 -2.50 -18.72
CA SER A 303 1.81 -1.82 -18.99
C SER A 303 2.91 -2.26 -18.01
N LYS A 304 2.53 -2.68 -16.80
CA LYS A 304 3.46 -3.14 -15.76
C LYS A 304 2.95 -4.40 -15.06
N LEU A 305 3.80 -5.42 -14.99
CA LEU A 305 3.57 -6.63 -14.18
C LEU A 305 4.64 -6.71 -13.09
N ARG A 306 4.26 -6.99 -11.84
CA ARG A 306 5.21 -7.28 -10.76
C ARG A 306 4.81 -8.55 -10.02
N PHE A 307 5.77 -9.41 -9.72
CA PHE A 307 5.54 -10.61 -8.91
C PHE A 307 6.77 -11.02 -8.12
N ASP A 308 6.59 -11.85 -7.09
CA ASP A 308 7.69 -12.35 -6.27
C ASP A 308 8.16 -13.75 -6.67
N ILE A 309 9.45 -14.01 -6.45
CA ILE A 309 10.00 -15.37 -6.44
C ILE A 309 10.34 -15.71 -4.99
N TRP A 310 9.57 -16.64 -4.41
CA TRP A 310 9.79 -17.10 -3.03
C TRP A 310 11.19 -17.66 -2.82
N SER A 311 11.65 -18.51 -3.75
CA SER A 311 12.96 -19.14 -3.62
C SER A 311 14.09 -18.17 -3.99
N PRO A 312 15.17 -18.14 -3.21
CA PRO A 312 16.31 -17.26 -3.44
C PRO A 312 17.01 -17.55 -4.77
N LEU A 313 17.66 -16.55 -5.36
CA LEU A 313 18.46 -16.73 -6.59
C LEU A 313 19.83 -17.38 -6.33
N SER A 314 20.29 -17.37 -5.09
CA SER A 314 21.50 -18.02 -4.59
C SER A 314 21.13 -19.12 -3.59
N CYS A 315 21.98 -20.15 -3.49
CA CYS A 315 21.89 -21.17 -2.45
C CYS A 315 23.29 -21.52 -1.93
N ASP A 316 23.36 -22.08 -0.72
CA ASP A 316 24.63 -22.46 -0.10
C ASP A 316 25.13 -23.86 -0.55
N TYR A 317 24.27 -24.64 -1.21
CA TYR A 317 24.53 -26.03 -1.58
C TYR A 317 24.34 -26.29 -3.08
N GLU A 318 25.28 -27.01 -3.72
CA GLU A 318 25.26 -27.32 -5.16
C GLU A 318 24.09 -28.23 -5.58
N PHE A 319 23.49 -28.97 -4.64
CA PHE A 319 22.52 -30.04 -4.93
C PHE A 319 21.07 -29.70 -4.57
N GLU A 320 20.75 -28.44 -4.24
CA GLU A 320 19.35 -28.07 -4.06
C GLU A 320 18.62 -28.13 -5.40
N SER A 321 17.72 -29.12 -5.52
CA SER A 321 16.87 -29.23 -6.70
C SER A 321 15.96 -28.01 -6.78
N ARG A 322 15.85 -27.43 -7.99
CA ARG A 322 14.95 -26.29 -8.20
C ARG A 322 13.52 -26.78 -7.98
N GLY A 323 12.85 -26.20 -6.98
CA GLY A 323 11.49 -26.57 -6.63
C GLY A 323 10.50 -26.33 -7.78
N TRP A 324 9.41 -27.10 -7.78
CA TRP A 324 8.37 -27.07 -8.81
C TRP A 324 7.84 -25.66 -9.11
N VAL A 325 7.75 -24.78 -8.10
CA VAL A 325 7.34 -23.38 -8.25
C VAL A 325 8.21 -22.66 -9.29
N CYS A 326 9.53 -22.83 -9.26
CA CYS A 326 10.44 -22.17 -10.19
C CYS A 326 10.45 -22.81 -11.58
N THR A 327 10.40 -24.14 -11.63
CA THR A 327 10.56 -24.87 -12.89
C THR A 327 9.27 -24.99 -13.68
N THR A 328 8.12 -24.84 -13.03
CA THR A 328 6.81 -25.09 -13.65
C THR A 328 5.75 -24.08 -13.22
N GLY A 329 5.61 -23.81 -11.92
CA GLY A 329 4.56 -22.92 -11.39
C GLY A 329 4.60 -21.51 -11.97
N LEU A 330 5.74 -20.80 -11.81
CA LEU A 330 5.94 -19.45 -12.33
C LEU A 330 5.90 -19.39 -13.87
N PRO A 331 6.53 -20.31 -14.62
CA PRO A 331 6.33 -20.38 -16.06
C PRO A 331 4.86 -20.52 -16.48
N LYS A 332 4.07 -21.35 -15.78
CA LYS A 332 2.62 -21.50 -16.05
C LYS A 332 1.85 -20.22 -15.71
N PHE A 333 2.12 -19.61 -14.56
CA PHE A 333 1.55 -18.31 -14.19
C PHE A 333 1.80 -17.28 -15.29
N LEU A 334 3.06 -17.14 -15.73
CA LEU A 334 3.41 -16.23 -16.80
C LEU A 334 2.72 -16.60 -18.10
N ALA A 335 2.54 -17.89 -18.42
CA ALA A 335 1.84 -18.35 -19.62
C ALA A 335 0.35 -17.98 -19.67
N CYS A 336 -0.30 -17.75 -18.53
CA CYS A 336 -1.72 -17.33 -18.46
C CYS A 336 -1.99 -15.93 -19.05
N PHE A 337 -0.96 -15.11 -19.19
CA PHE A 337 -1.08 -13.77 -19.77
C PHE A 337 -1.03 -13.83 -21.32
N PRO A 338 -1.69 -12.91 -22.04
CA PRO A 338 -1.52 -12.75 -23.48
C PRO A 338 -0.06 -12.46 -23.86
N ARG A 339 0.39 -12.87 -25.04
CA ARG A 339 1.78 -12.63 -25.50
C ARG A 339 2.00 -11.20 -25.98
N ASP A 340 0.93 -10.58 -26.46
CA ASP A 340 0.86 -9.26 -27.08
C ASP A 340 0.58 -8.14 -26.07
N LEU A 341 0.74 -8.41 -24.76
CA LEU A 341 0.60 -7.37 -23.73
C LEU A 341 1.51 -6.18 -24.03
N PRO A 342 1.07 -4.92 -23.80
CA PRO A 342 1.88 -3.73 -24.05
C PRO A 342 3.20 -3.73 -23.28
N LEU A 343 3.16 -4.04 -21.97
CA LEU A 343 4.30 -4.10 -21.05
C LEU A 343 5.28 -2.92 -21.22
N ASP A 344 4.73 -1.71 -21.42
CA ASP A 344 5.51 -0.51 -21.68
C ASP A 344 6.49 -0.16 -20.56
N ASP A 345 6.14 -0.47 -19.32
CA ASP A 345 6.92 -0.21 -18.11
C ASP A 345 7.73 -1.45 -17.65
N GLY A 346 7.52 -2.58 -18.33
CA GLY A 346 8.23 -3.83 -18.15
C GLY A 346 7.63 -4.77 -17.11
N VAL A 347 8.45 -5.73 -16.70
CA VAL A 347 8.11 -6.73 -15.68
C VAL A 347 9.09 -6.61 -14.51
N ASP A 348 8.59 -6.42 -13.31
CA ASP A 348 9.40 -6.40 -12.09
C ASP A 348 9.29 -7.75 -11.35
N ILE A 349 10.42 -8.21 -10.81
CA ILE A 349 10.52 -9.45 -10.07
C ILE A 349 11.12 -9.15 -8.70
N ASP A 350 10.32 -9.34 -7.66
CA ASP A 350 10.78 -9.27 -6.28
C ASP A 350 11.58 -10.52 -5.96
N VAL A 351 12.86 -10.34 -5.64
CA VAL A 351 13.80 -11.44 -5.44
C VAL A 351 14.42 -11.41 -4.05
N SER A 352 14.47 -12.58 -3.44
CA SER A 352 15.25 -12.84 -2.23
C SER A 352 16.63 -13.40 -2.61
N TYR A 353 17.61 -13.16 -1.74
CA TYR A 353 18.96 -13.70 -1.86
C TYR A 353 19.31 -14.40 -0.55
N VAL A 354 19.83 -15.64 -0.63
CA VAL A 354 20.42 -16.32 0.53
C VAL A 354 21.83 -15.79 0.72
N GLY A 355 22.16 -15.48 1.98
CA GLY A 355 23.44 -14.91 2.40
C GLY A 355 23.32 -13.44 2.77
N GLN A 356 22.78 -13.16 3.96
CA GLN A 356 23.19 -11.96 4.68
C GLN A 356 24.70 -12.07 4.91
N LEU A 357 25.48 -11.14 4.36
CA LEU A 357 26.91 -10.92 4.66
C LEU A 357 27.89 -11.99 4.13
N GLY A 358 28.51 -11.74 2.96
CA GLY A 358 29.72 -12.44 2.51
C GLY A 358 29.50 -13.49 1.41
N TYR A 359 29.60 -13.04 0.16
CA TYR A 359 29.30 -13.80 -1.05
C TYR A 359 30.08 -15.14 -1.19
N ARG A 360 29.40 -16.27 -0.95
CA ARG A 360 29.88 -17.64 -1.28
C ARG A 360 28.78 -18.58 -1.86
N GLY A 361 27.58 -18.08 -2.13
CA GLY A 361 26.49 -18.91 -2.66
C GLY A 361 26.64 -19.24 -4.15
N ILE A 362 26.20 -20.44 -4.54
CA ILE A 362 26.07 -20.83 -5.95
C ILE A 362 24.83 -20.14 -6.51
N ILE A 363 25.00 -19.48 -7.66
CA ILE A 363 23.88 -18.85 -8.36
C ILE A 363 23.22 -19.88 -9.25
N MET A 364 21.90 -20.01 -9.10
CA MET A 364 21.12 -21.01 -9.80
C MET A 364 20.38 -20.37 -10.98
N PRO A 365 20.74 -20.68 -12.24
CA PRO A 365 20.03 -20.18 -13.42
C PRO A 365 18.52 -20.48 -13.38
N ARG A 366 17.73 -19.59 -13.98
CA ARG A 366 16.27 -19.66 -14.07
C ARG A 366 15.77 -19.71 -15.54
N PRO A 367 16.27 -20.62 -16.38
CA PRO A 367 15.92 -20.67 -17.80
C PRO A 367 14.42 -20.79 -18.07
N GLU A 368 13.64 -21.50 -17.26
CA GLU A 368 12.20 -21.68 -17.49
C GLU A 368 11.42 -20.39 -17.28
N ILE A 369 11.75 -19.63 -16.22
CA ILE A 369 11.17 -18.30 -15.97
C ILE A 369 11.64 -17.33 -17.07
N GLU A 370 12.92 -17.38 -17.41
CA GLU A 370 13.51 -16.54 -18.44
C GLU A 370 12.84 -16.73 -19.82
N GLU A 371 12.63 -17.96 -20.25
CA GLU A 371 11.91 -18.26 -21.50
C GLU A 371 10.45 -17.83 -21.43
N ALA A 372 9.80 -18.02 -20.28
CA ALA A 372 8.42 -17.59 -20.08
C ALA A 372 8.27 -16.06 -20.12
N LEU A 373 9.28 -15.30 -19.73
CA LEU A 373 9.32 -13.84 -19.89
C LEU A 373 9.62 -13.45 -21.35
N LEU A 374 10.60 -14.09 -21.98
CA LEU A 374 10.99 -13.79 -23.37
C LEU A 374 9.90 -14.11 -24.40
N ARG A 375 8.85 -14.87 -24.02
CA ARG A 375 7.68 -15.12 -24.88
C ARG A 375 6.84 -13.86 -25.14
N PHE A 376 6.93 -12.84 -24.30
CA PHE A 376 6.18 -11.59 -24.45
C PHE A 376 6.77 -10.76 -25.59
N GLU A 377 5.96 -10.46 -26.60
CA GLU A 377 6.40 -9.81 -27.83
C GLU A 377 6.89 -8.38 -27.59
N ASN A 378 6.21 -7.65 -26.69
CA ASN A 378 6.51 -6.25 -26.38
C ASN A 378 7.33 -6.05 -25.09
N LEU A 379 7.92 -7.11 -24.52
CA LEU A 379 8.71 -6.98 -23.29
C LEU A 379 9.91 -6.04 -23.51
N LYS A 380 9.85 -4.85 -22.91
CA LYS A 380 10.96 -3.87 -22.99
C LYS A 380 12.07 -4.19 -22.02
N LEU A 381 11.72 -4.44 -20.75
CA LEU A 381 12.68 -4.67 -19.67
C LEU A 381 12.11 -5.61 -18.61
N VAL A 382 13.03 -6.21 -17.85
CA VAL A 382 12.78 -6.96 -16.63
C VAL A 382 13.60 -6.34 -15.51
N GLY A 383 12.93 -5.80 -14.50
CA GLY A 383 13.52 -5.25 -13.29
C GLY A 383 13.67 -6.32 -12.20
N LEU A 384 14.87 -6.53 -11.68
CA LEU A 384 15.07 -7.32 -10.47
C LEU A 384 15.06 -6.39 -9.27
N CYS A 385 14.02 -6.50 -8.45
CA CYS A 385 13.80 -5.68 -7.28
C CYS A 385 14.40 -6.37 -6.06
N SER A 386 15.40 -5.71 -5.44
CA SER A 386 16.07 -6.22 -4.24
C SER A 386 16.01 -5.21 -3.10
N LYS A 387 15.89 -5.74 -1.89
CA LYS A 387 16.11 -5.02 -0.63
C LYS A 387 17.60 -4.85 -0.28
N TYR A 388 18.50 -5.51 -1.01
CA TYR A 388 19.94 -5.57 -0.73
C TYR A 388 20.75 -4.72 -1.72
N ASP A 389 22.05 -4.62 -1.48
CA ASP A 389 23.02 -3.87 -2.29
C ASP A 389 22.83 -4.11 -3.80
N TYR A 390 22.62 -3.00 -4.52
CA TYR A 390 22.30 -2.93 -5.94
C TYR A 390 23.33 -3.65 -6.81
N ASP A 391 24.62 -3.52 -6.48
CA ASP A 391 25.69 -4.07 -7.30
C ASP A 391 25.74 -5.60 -7.21
N ILE A 392 25.45 -6.14 -6.03
CA ILE A 392 25.39 -7.59 -5.79
C ILE A 392 24.15 -8.18 -6.47
N ALA A 393 23.00 -7.52 -6.35
CA ALA A 393 21.76 -7.92 -7.04
C ALA A 393 21.96 -7.95 -8.56
N GLY A 394 22.65 -6.96 -9.12
CA GLY A 394 23.06 -6.89 -10.53
C GLY A 394 23.84 -8.11 -10.99
N MET A 395 24.89 -8.46 -10.24
CA MET A 395 25.74 -9.61 -10.55
C MET A 395 25.00 -10.95 -10.42
N ILE A 396 24.22 -11.14 -9.36
CA ILE A 396 23.46 -12.39 -9.16
C ILE A 396 22.38 -12.54 -10.23
N GLY A 397 21.60 -11.48 -10.44
CA GLY A 397 20.55 -11.43 -11.45
C GLY A 397 21.08 -11.74 -12.85
N ALA A 398 22.20 -11.14 -13.21
CA ALA A 398 22.88 -11.37 -14.49
C ALA A 398 23.28 -12.83 -14.75
N ARG A 399 23.58 -13.60 -13.70
CA ARG A 399 23.92 -15.02 -13.79
C ARG A 399 22.69 -15.92 -13.69
N ALA A 400 21.66 -15.48 -12.97
CA ALA A 400 20.38 -16.17 -12.87
C ALA A 400 19.56 -16.08 -14.18
N PHE A 401 19.67 -14.94 -14.88
CA PHE A 401 18.94 -14.61 -16.11
C PHE A 401 19.88 -14.14 -17.25
N PRO A 402 20.73 -15.05 -17.78
CA PRO A 402 21.74 -14.70 -18.76
C PRO A 402 21.18 -14.29 -20.13
N LYS A 403 20.06 -14.85 -20.60
CA LYS A 403 19.47 -14.50 -21.90
C LYS A 403 18.84 -13.11 -21.86
N LEU A 404 18.14 -12.75 -20.79
CA LEU A 404 17.60 -11.41 -20.58
C LEU A 404 18.73 -10.37 -20.49
N ARG A 405 19.83 -10.71 -19.82
CA ARG A 405 21.04 -9.88 -19.80
C ARG A 405 21.62 -9.70 -21.22
N ASN A 406 21.81 -10.79 -21.95
CA ASN A 406 22.37 -10.75 -23.31
C ASN A 406 21.48 -9.96 -24.29
N ALA A 407 20.15 -10.04 -24.11
CA ALA A 407 19.18 -9.25 -24.84
C ALA A 407 19.09 -7.78 -24.39
N LYS A 408 19.89 -7.36 -23.39
CA LYS A 408 19.87 -6.02 -22.77
C LYS A 408 18.50 -5.63 -22.22
N LYS A 409 17.71 -6.61 -21.76
CA LYS A 409 16.39 -6.40 -21.15
C LYS A 409 16.45 -6.44 -19.62
N LEU A 410 17.54 -6.93 -19.02
CA LEU A 410 17.66 -7.04 -17.56
C LEU A 410 18.20 -5.76 -16.92
N VAL A 411 17.50 -5.23 -15.91
CA VAL A 411 17.97 -4.14 -15.05
C VAL A 411 17.76 -4.52 -13.58
N CYS A 412 18.59 -3.98 -12.69
CA CYS A 412 18.32 -4.04 -11.26
C CYS A 412 17.64 -2.75 -10.81
N ARG A 413 16.76 -2.88 -9.81
CA ARG A 413 16.05 -1.77 -9.18
C ARG A 413 16.21 -1.88 -7.67
N LYS A 414 16.49 -0.75 -7.04
CA LYS A 414 16.43 -0.65 -5.59
C LYS A 414 14.95 -0.62 -5.18
N ILE A 415 14.57 -1.43 -4.20
CA ILE A 415 13.32 -1.19 -3.49
C ILE A 415 13.60 -0.02 -2.55
N GLU A 416 13.12 1.17 -2.92
CA GLU A 416 13.15 2.33 -2.03
C GLU A 416 12.08 2.07 -0.96
N ASP A 417 12.55 1.68 0.22
CA ASP A 417 11.79 1.35 1.42
C ASP A 417 10.78 0.19 1.33
N ASP A 418 10.59 -0.51 2.46
CA ASP A 418 9.88 -1.79 2.58
C ASP A 418 8.37 -1.76 2.22
N TYR A 419 7.85 -0.60 1.77
CA TYR A 419 6.42 -0.32 1.73
C TYR A 419 5.89 0.24 0.40
N GLU A 420 6.74 0.77 -0.49
CA GLU A 420 6.30 1.35 -1.77
C GLU A 420 6.15 0.28 -2.87
N CYS A 421 5.21 -0.65 -2.67
CA CYS A 421 4.78 -1.55 -3.74
C CYS A 421 3.86 -0.84 -4.77
N CYS A 422 3.39 0.37 -4.45
CA CYS A 422 2.55 1.19 -5.31
C CYS A 422 3.13 2.62 -5.30
N PRO A 423 3.37 3.22 -6.48
CA PRO A 423 3.97 4.55 -6.62
C PRO A 423 3.13 5.65 -5.97
#